data_AF-A0A7W1TKN3-F1
#
_entry.id   AF-A0A7W1TKN3-F1
#
_cell.length_a   1.000
_cell.length_b   1.000
_cell.length_c   1.000
_cell.angle_alpha   90.00
_cell.angle_beta   90.00
_cell.angle_gamma   90.00
#
_symmetry.space_group_name_H-M   'P 1'
#
loop_
_entity.id
_entity.type
_entity.pdbx_description
1 polymer ?
#
loop_
_entity_poly.entity_id
_entity_poly.type
_entity_poly.pdbx_seq_one_letter_code
_entity_poly.pdbx_strand_id
1 'polypeptide(L)'
;MPSRTAEKKTAGVYDLVASVLKTFQSRYSEDVIEDVFFAIEQNPVWLRQYRDLSDDLRQWVVTNWVGHYTKQLTGMKVLRVVSAKRGTLIKGFSKLTQ
;
A
#
# COMPACT_ATOMS: atom_id res chain seq x y z
N MET A 1 -18.13 14.81 -19.48
CA MET A 1 -18.52 13.94 -18.35
C MET A 1 -17.43 12.89 -18.18
N PRO A 2 -16.49 12.97 -17.22
CA PRO A 2 -15.44 11.97 -17.11
C PRO A 2 -15.87 10.77 -16.25
N SER A 3 -15.24 9.64 -16.53
CA SER A 3 -15.70 8.26 -16.33
C SER A 3 -15.62 7.74 -14.88
N ARG A 4 -16.77 7.34 -14.32
CA ARG A 4 -17.00 6.83 -12.95
C ARG A 4 -16.47 5.41 -12.63
N THR A 5 -15.67 4.80 -13.49
CA THR A 5 -15.26 3.39 -13.32
C THR A 5 -13.92 3.24 -12.60
N ALA A 6 -13.03 4.24 -12.66
CA ALA A 6 -11.73 4.19 -12.00
C ALA A 6 -11.83 4.36 -10.48
N GLU A 7 -12.75 5.20 -9.99
CA GLU A 7 -12.94 5.49 -8.56
C GLU A 7 -13.35 4.24 -7.76
N LYS A 8 -14.11 3.30 -8.35
CA LYS A 8 -14.54 2.08 -7.65
C LYS A 8 -13.44 1.03 -7.52
N LYS A 9 -12.52 0.94 -8.47
CA LYS A 9 -11.50 -0.11 -8.47
C LYS A 9 -10.36 0.21 -7.51
N THR A 10 -9.97 1.48 -7.40
CA THR A 10 -8.95 1.90 -6.44
C THR A 10 -9.49 1.97 -5.02
N ALA A 11 -10.82 2.02 -4.83
CA ALA A 11 -11.45 1.90 -3.51
C ALA A 11 -11.10 0.56 -2.83
N GLY A 12 -11.05 -0.56 -3.58
CA GLY A 12 -10.62 -1.84 -3.01
C GLY A 12 -9.17 -1.83 -2.51
N VAL A 13 -8.29 -1.09 -3.18
CA VAL A 13 -6.91 -0.88 -2.73
C VAL A 13 -6.89 -0.01 -1.47
N TYR A 14 -7.73 1.02 -1.41
CA TYR A 14 -7.86 1.88 -0.23
C TYR A 14 -8.33 1.09 1.00
N ASP A 15 -9.39 0.29 0.88
CA ASP A 15 -9.93 -0.53 1.98
C ASP A 15 -8.90 -1.55 2.50
N LEU A 16 -8.13 -2.16 1.60
CA LEU A 16 -7.02 -3.05 1.95
C LEU A 16 -5.98 -2.32 2.80
N VAL A 17 -5.49 -1.16 2.32
CA VAL A 17 -4.48 -0.38 3.03
C VAL A 17 -5.01 0.12 4.37
N ALA A 18 -6.24 0.63 4.43
CA ALA A 18 -6.84 1.07 5.68
C ALA A 18 -6.98 -0.06 6.71
N SER A 19 -7.33 -1.26 6.26
CA SER A 19 -7.45 -2.45 7.13
C SER A 19 -6.09 -2.87 7.67
N VAL A 20 -5.05 -2.84 6.83
CA VAL A 20 -3.68 -3.13 7.22
C VAL A 20 -3.18 -2.09 8.23
N LEU A 21 -3.35 -0.80 7.93
CA LEU A 21 -2.91 0.30 8.80
C LEU A 21 -3.57 0.29 10.18
N LYS A 22 -4.84 -0.13 10.28
CA LYS A 22 -5.54 -0.32 11.58
C LYS A 22 -4.85 -1.32 12.50
N THR A 23 -4.05 -2.25 11.96
CA THR A 23 -3.33 -3.23 12.78
C THR A 23 -2.03 -2.69 13.38
N PHE A 24 -1.53 -1.55 12.91
CA PHE A 24 -0.37 -0.88 13.48
C PHE A 24 -0.80 -0.06 14.70
N GLN A 25 -0.51 -0.56 15.89
CA GLN A 25 -1.09 -0.03 17.14
C GLN A 25 -0.44 1.27 17.65
N SER A 26 0.78 1.65 17.25
CA SER A 26 1.37 2.91 17.72
C SER A 26 2.61 3.30 16.92
N ARG A 27 2.57 4.49 16.31
CA ARG A 27 3.61 5.11 15.47
C ARG A 27 4.07 4.28 14.28
N TYR A 28 3.70 4.77 13.11
CA TYR A 28 4.25 4.32 11.84
C TYR A 28 5.77 4.53 11.83
N SER A 29 6.52 3.50 11.43
CA SER A 29 7.95 3.61 11.20
C SER A 29 8.23 4.50 9.99
N GLU A 30 9.47 4.96 9.82
CA GLU A 30 9.87 5.67 8.60
C GLU A 30 9.67 4.81 7.33
N ASP A 31 9.53 3.49 7.49
CA ASP A 31 9.38 2.49 6.43
C ASP A 31 7.94 1.94 6.35
N VAL A 32 6.93 2.69 6.83
CA VAL A 32 5.52 2.24 6.88
C VAL A 32 4.98 1.65 5.57
N ILE A 33 5.48 2.08 4.41
CA ILE A 33 5.09 1.49 3.13
C ILE A 33 5.59 0.04 3.03
N GLU A 34 6.85 -0.23 3.38
CA GLU A 34 7.40 -1.60 3.43
C GLU A 34 6.66 -2.44 4.48
N ASP A 35 6.39 -1.86 5.64
CA ASP A 35 5.63 -2.55 6.69
C ASP A 35 4.22 -2.94 6.22
N VAL A 36 3.54 -2.08 5.46
CA VAL A 36 2.23 -2.38 4.86
C VAL A 36 2.34 -3.53 3.86
N PHE A 37 3.34 -3.52 2.97
CA PHE A 37 3.53 -4.63 2.03
C PHE A 37 3.88 -5.94 2.74
N PHE A 38 4.75 -5.88 3.74
CA PHE A 38 5.12 -7.04 4.54
C PHE A 38 3.89 -7.60 5.29
N ALA A 39 3.06 -6.75 5.88
CA ALA A 39 1.82 -7.17 6.52
C ALA A 39 0.86 -7.84 5.53
N ILE A 40 0.72 -7.30 4.31
CA ILE A 40 -0.06 -7.92 3.23
C ILE A 40 0.49 -9.30 2.88
N GLU A 41 1.81 -9.47 2.78
CA GLU A 41 2.45 -10.77 2.49
C GLU A 41 2.23 -11.80 3.59
N GLN A 42 2.31 -11.40 4.86
CA GLN A 42 2.16 -12.30 6.01
C GLN A 42 0.72 -12.74 6.26
N ASN A 43 -0.27 -11.99 5.76
CA ASN A 43 -1.68 -12.31 5.94
C ASN A 43 -2.28 -12.91 4.65
N PRO A 44 -2.65 -14.20 4.63
CA PRO A 44 -3.14 -14.86 3.43
C PRO A 44 -4.44 -14.26 2.88
N VAL A 45 -5.26 -13.61 3.72
CA VAL A 45 -6.50 -12.93 3.29
C VAL A 45 -6.14 -11.67 2.51
N TRP A 46 -5.26 -10.84 3.05
CA TRP A 46 -4.81 -9.61 2.39
C TRP A 46 -3.99 -9.90 1.13
N LEU A 47 -3.14 -10.94 1.17
CA LEU A 47 -2.39 -11.38 0.01
C LEU A 47 -3.32 -11.81 -1.13
N ARG A 48 -4.40 -12.53 -0.81
CA ARG A 48 -5.41 -12.91 -1.80
C ARG A 48 -6.12 -11.68 -2.38
N GLN A 49 -6.58 -10.76 -1.53
CA GLN A 49 -7.20 -9.51 -1.99
C GLN A 49 -6.26 -8.69 -2.87
N TYR A 50 -4.97 -8.61 -2.51
CA TYR A 50 -3.96 -7.93 -3.30
C TYR A 50 -3.76 -8.59 -4.68
N ARG A 51 -3.76 -9.92 -4.75
CA ARG A 51 -3.66 -10.67 -6.01
C ARG A 51 -4.90 -10.47 -6.89
N ASP A 52 -6.10 -10.59 -6.31
CA ASP A 52 -7.35 -10.37 -7.03
C ASP A 52 -7.42 -8.94 -7.62
N LEU A 53 -7.00 -7.93 -6.84
CA LEU A 53 -6.87 -6.55 -7.32
C LEU A 53 -5.78 -6.41 -8.39
N SER A 54 -4.68 -7.15 -8.27
CA SER A 54 -3.57 -7.12 -9.22
C SER A 54 -3.93 -7.75 -10.57
N ASP A 55 -4.81 -8.76 -10.58
CA ASP A 55 -5.32 -9.35 -11.81
C ASP A 55 -6.26 -8.38 -12.55
N ASP A 56 -7.08 -7.61 -11.82
CA ASP A 56 -8.01 -6.65 -12.44
C ASP A 56 -7.35 -5.33 -12.86
N LEU A 57 -6.38 -4.82 -12.09
CA LEU A 57 -5.77 -3.50 -12.29
C LEU A 57 -4.34 -3.54 -12.84
N ARG A 58 -3.71 -4.72 -12.88
CA ARG A 58 -2.25 -4.94 -12.99
C ARG A 58 -1.52 -4.65 -11.69
N GLN A 59 -0.62 -5.55 -11.34
CA GLN A 59 0.20 -5.49 -10.13
C GLN A 59 0.86 -4.13 -9.90
N TRP A 60 1.49 -3.55 -10.92
CA TRP A 60 2.18 -2.25 -10.80
C TRP A 60 1.22 -1.10 -10.42
N VAL A 61 -0.04 -1.15 -10.85
CA VAL A 61 -1.05 -0.15 -10.51
C VAL A 61 -1.42 -0.27 -9.04
N VAL A 62 -1.69 -1.51 -8.58
CA VAL A 62 -2.02 -1.78 -7.18
C VAL A 62 -0.87 -1.39 -6.26
N THR A 63 0.37 -1.75 -6.61
CA THR A 63 1.57 -1.35 -5.84
C THR A 63 1.65 0.17 -5.69
N ASN A 64 1.41 0.92 -6.77
CA ASN A 64 1.49 2.38 -6.74
C ASN A 64 0.38 3.01 -5.89
N TRP A 65 -0.84 2.47 -5.97
CA TRP A 65 -1.97 2.92 -5.14
C TRP A 65 -1.82 2.56 -3.68
N VAL A 66 -1.23 1.41 -3.35
CA VAL A 66 -0.89 1.06 -1.96
C VAL A 66 0.04 2.12 -1.38
N GLY A 67 1.13 2.45 -2.08
CA GLY A 67 2.04 3.51 -1.64
C GLY A 67 1.39 4.89 -1.53
N HIS A 68 0.48 5.22 -2.45
CA HIS A 68 -0.28 6.47 -2.41
C HIS A 68 -1.23 6.55 -1.21
N TYR A 69 -2.05 5.53 -0.98
CA TYR A 69 -3.01 5.51 0.11
C TYR A 69 -2.35 5.37 1.47
N THR A 70 -1.23 4.64 1.57
CA THR A 70 -0.46 4.61 2.82
C THR A 70 0.02 6.00 3.20
N LYS A 71 0.53 6.79 2.24
CA LYS A 71 0.90 8.20 2.49
C LYS A 71 -0.30 9.04 2.91
N GLN A 72 -1.41 8.91 2.19
CA GLN A 72 -2.63 9.67 2.46
C GLN A 72 -3.21 9.38 3.85
N LEU A 73 -3.25 8.11 4.26
CA LEU A 73 -3.88 7.65 5.51
C LEU A 73 -3.00 7.87 6.74
N THR A 74 -1.68 7.80 6.58
CA THR A 74 -0.73 8.04 7.68
C THR A 74 -0.48 9.54 7.90
N GLY A 75 -0.75 10.39 6.90
CA GLY A 75 -0.49 11.83 6.94
C GLY A 75 1.01 12.18 6.99
N MET A 76 1.90 11.21 6.83
CA MET A 76 3.35 11.40 6.95
C MET A 76 3.92 12.03 5.67
N LYS A 77 4.86 12.96 5.83
CA LYS A 77 5.55 13.58 4.69
C LYS A 77 6.66 12.68 4.19
N VAL A 78 6.80 12.57 2.87
CA VAL A 78 7.87 11.77 2.24
C VAL A 78 9.23 12.42 2.51
N LEU A 79 10.15 11.72 3.20
CA LEU A 79 11.54 12.18 3.32
C LEU A 79 12.39 11.82 2.11
N ARG A 80 12.29 10.56 1.66
CA ARG A 80 13.23 10.03 0.65
C ARG A 80 12.73 8.74 0.03
N VAL A 81 12.98 8.51 -1.26
CA VAL A 81 12.77 7.19 -1.89
C VAL A 81 13.97 6.28 -1.59
N VAL A 82 13.73 5.07 -1.08
CA VAL A 82 14.76 4.05 -0.77
C VAL A 82 14.44 2.70 -1.41
N SER A 83 15.45 1.88 -1.64
CA SER A 83 15.26 0.50 -2.11
C SER A 83 14.68 -0.40 -1.02
N ALA A 84 13.83 -1.36 -1.39
CA ALA A 84 13.24 -2.30 -0.45
C ALA A 84 14.30 -3.27 0.06
N LYS A 85 14.35 -3.54 1.36
CA LYS A 85 15.37 -4.40 1.97
C LYS A 85 14.83 -5.73 2.47
N ARG A 86 13.51 -5.89 2.64
CA ARG A 86 12.93 -7.08 3.29
C ARG A 86 11.80 -7.80 2.55
N GLY A 87 11.27 -7.29 1.44
CA GLY A 87 10.21 -7.94 0.66
C GLY A 87 10.61 -8.30 -0.77
N THR A 88 10.10 -9.40 -1.32
CA THR A 88 10.31 -9.80 -2.73
C THR A 88 9.29 -9.15 -3.68
N LEU A 89 8.20 -8.59 -3.14
CA LEU A 89 7.11 -7.97 -3.91
C LEU A 89 7.44 -6.59 -4.51
N ILE A 90 8.47 -5.90 -4.02
CA ILE A 90 8.82 -4.54 -4.45
C ILE A 90 10.34 -4.35 -4.51
N LYS A 91 10.84 -3.67 -5.56
CA LYS A 91 12.26 -3.29 -5.70
C LYS A 91 12.63 -2.03 -4.91
N GLY A 92 11.67 -1.20 -4.50
CA GLY A 92 11.90 0.08 -3.83
C GLY A 92 10.60 0.77 -3.38
N PHE A 93 10.67 1.59 -2.34
CA PHE A 93 9.55 2.35 -1.77
C PHE A 93 10.01 3.70 -1.19
N SER A 94 9.09 4.60 -0.81
CA SER A 94 9.46 5.89 -0.19
C SER A 94 9.42 5.85 1.34
N LYS A 95 10.53 6.22 2.01
CA LYS A 95 10.59 6.54 3.44
C LYS A 95 9.85 7.84 3.76
N LEU A 96 9.13 7.86 4.87
CA LEU A 96 8.34 9.00 5.36
C LEU A 96 8.86 9.47 6.75
N THR A 97 8.69 10.74 7.12
CA THR A 97 8.98 11.29 8.47
C THR A 97 7.83 12.10 9.03
N GLN A 98 7.89 12.32 10.34
CA GLN A 98 7.22 13.41 11.05
C GLN A 98 7.91 14.76 10.79
#